data_AF-A0A532U3U0-F1
#
_entry.id   AF-A0A532U3U0-F1
#
_cell.length_a   1.000
_cell.length_b   1.000
_cell.length_c   1.000
_cell.angle_alpha   90.00
_cell.angle_beta   90.00
_cell.angle_gamma   90.00
#
_symmetry.space_group_name_H-M   'P 1'
#
loop_
_entity.id
_entity.type
_entity.pdbx_description
1 polymer ?
#
loop_
_entity_poly.entity_id
_entity_poly.type
_entity_poly.pdbx_seq_one_letter_code
_entity_poly.pdbx_strand_id
1 'polypeptide(L)'
;MIGMCFVCFLILLIIGIVVTFIMFYLFKVRPVVGFRGFLTGIFVAWLGGWLGSPVFGHWWLHYGIVYYVPAILGAFVLYLFWACCKEAKGG
;
A
#
# COMPACT_ATOMS: atom_id res chain seq x y z
N MET A 1 -9.20 -10.30 -0.52
CA MET A 1 -9.88 -10.08 0.78
C MET A 1 -10.97 -11.10 1.02
N ILE A 2 -11.91 -11.28 0.08
CA ILE A 2 -12.81 -12.44 0.07
C ILE A 2 -11.99 -13.73 0.04
N GLY A 3 -12.29 -14.66 0.96
CA GLY A 3 -11.60 -15.94 1.10
C GLY A 3 -10.24 -15.92 1.82
N MET A 4 -9.78 -14.79 2.35
CA MET A 4 -8.49 -14.70 3.05
C MET A 4 -8.67 -14.79 4.58
N CYS A 5 -7.75 -15.46 5.27
CA CYS A 5 -7.75 -15.49 6.74
C CYS A 5 -7.53 -14.09 7.33
N PHE A 6 -8.14 -13.79 8.48
CA PHE A 6 -8.01 -12.49 9.16
C PHE A 6 -6.55 -12.06 9.40
N VAL A 7 -5.66 -13.03 9.68
CA VAL A 7 -4.22 -12.80 9.85
C VAL A 7 -3.56 -12.24 8.58
N CYS A 8 -3.93 -12.77 7.41
CA CYS A 8 -3.41 -12.28 6.12
C CYS A 8 -3.82 -10.81 5.89
N PHE A 9 -5.07 -10.48 6.20
CA PHE A 9 -5.56 -9.10 6.16
C PHE A 9 -4.77 -8.19 7.08
N LEU A 10 -4.50 -8.64 8.32
CA LEU A 10 -3.76 -7.85 9.30
C LEU A 10 -2.30 -7.62 8.86
N ILE A 11 -1.65 -8.62 8.28
CA ILE A 11 -0.30 -8.49 7.72
C ILE A 11 -0.27 -7.42 6.63
N LEU A 12 -1.20 -7.49 5.66
CA LEU A 12 -1.34 -6.49 4.60
C LEU A 12 -1.59 -5.10 5.17
N LEU A 13 -2.43 -4.98 6.19
CA LEU A 13 -2.73 -3.70 6.84
C LEU A 13 -1.49 -3.11 7.51
N ILE A 14 -0.72 -3.92 8.23
CA ILE A 14 0.54 -3.50 8.85
C ILE A 14 1.52 -3.03 7.78
N ILE A 15 1.67 -3.77 6.67
CA ILE A 15 2.51 -3.36 5.54
C ILE A 15 2.03 -2.00 4.99
N GLY A 16 0.73 -1.82 4.77
CA GLY A 16 0.18 -0.55 4.28
C GLY A 16 0.45 0.63 5.22
N ILE A 17 0.33 0.42 6.54
CA ILE A 17 0.65 1.44 7.55
C ILE A 17 2.14 1.78 7.51
N VAL A 18 3.02 0.78 7.50
CA VAL A 18 4.48 0.97 7.46
C VAL A 18 4.89 1.70 6.19
N VAL A 19 4.39 1.28 5.02
CA VAL A 19 4.70 1.92 3.73
C VAL A 19 4.21 3.36 3.72
N THR A 20 2.98 3.61 4.15
CA THR A 20 2.44 4.98 4.23
C THR A 20 3.27 5.83 5.18
N PHE A 21 3.66 5.30 6.33
CA PHE A 21 4.51 6.00 7.30
C PHE A 21 5.87 6.35 6.70
N ILE A 22 6.53 5.40 6.01
CA ILE A 22 7.80 5.64 5.31
C ILE A 22 7.61 6.73 4.24
N MET A 23 6.56 6.67 3.42
CA MET A 23 6.32 7.67 2.38
C MET A 23 6.06 9.07 2.95
N PHE A 24 5.30 9.16 4.04
CA PHE A 24 4.93 10.43 4.66
C PHE A 24 6.11 11.09 5.41
N TYR A 25 6.90 10.29 6.14
CA TYR A 25 7.98 10.79 7.00
C TYR A 25 9.34 10.80 6.32
N LEU A 26 9.70 9.73 5.59
CA LEU A 26 11.00 9.60 4.94
C LEU A 26 11.04 10.35 3.61
N PHE A 27 10.08 10.10 2.73
CA PHE A 27 10.05 10.71 1.39
C PHE A 27 9.32 12.07 1.34
N LYS A 28 8.66 12.48 2.43
CA LYS A 28 7.84 13.70 2.51
C LYS A 28 6.78 13.82 1.39
N VAL A 29 6.38 12.72 0.78
CA VAL A 29 5.31 12.69 -0.22
C VAL A 29 3.99 12.84 0.54
N ARG A 30 3.45 14.06 0.54
CA ARG A 30 2.19 14.41 1.24
C ARG A 30 1.17 14.92 0.23
N PRO A 31 0.43 14.03 -0.46
CA PRO A 31 -0.52 14.43 -1.50
C PRO A 31 -1.72 15.20 -0.94
N VAL A 32 -1.99 15.02 0.36
CA VAL A 32 -3.01 15.76 1.11
C VAL A 32 -2.42 16.05 2.49
N VAL A 33 -2.42 17.33 2.87
CA VAL A 33 -1.99 17.76 4.20
C VAL A 33 -3.00 17.34 5.27
N GLY A 34 -2.51 16.80 6.39
CA GLY A 34 -3.32 16.44 7.56
C GLY A 34 -3.67 14.95 7.71
N PHE A 35 -4.43 14.65 8.77
CA PHE A 35 -4.75 13.28 9.20
C PHE A 35 -5.57 12.49 8.16
N ARG A 36 -6.48 13.17 7.45
CA ARG A 36 -7.26 12.54 6.36
C ARG A 36 -6.36 12.00 5.25
N GLY A 37 -5.31 12.73 4.87
CA GLY A 37 -4.35 12.30 3.86
C GLY A 37 -3.59 11.04 4.26
N PHE A 38 -3.23 10.96 5.54
CA PHE A 38 -2.57 9.78 6.10
C PHE A 38 -3.49 8.55 6.10
N LEU A 39 -4.74 8.70 6.56
CA LEU A 39 -5.73 7.62 6.52
C LEU A 39 -5.98 7.12 5.09
N THR A 40 -6.21 8.04 4.13
CA THR A 40 -6.39 7.66 2.73
C THR A 40 -5.15 6.97 2.16
N GLY A 41 -3.96 7.43 2.55
CA GLY A 41 -2.70 6.81 2.18
C GLY A 41 -2.60 5.36 2.65
N ILE A 42 -3.00 5.07 3.89
CA ILE A 42 -3.03 3.71 4.44
C ILE A 42 -3.96 2.81 3.62
N PHE A 43 -5.18 3.28 3.33
CA PHE A 43 -6.14 2.50 2.53
C PHE A 43 -5.60 2.23 1.11
N VAL A 44 -5.00 3.23 0.46
CA VAL A 44 -4.42 3.11 -0.88
C VAL A 44 -3.24 2.14 -0.90
N ALA A 45 -2.29 2.30 0.04
CA ALA A 45 -1.12 1.42 0.14
C ALA A 45 -1.55 -0.02 0.47
N TRP A 46 -2.54 -0.20 1.33
CA TRP A 46 -3.09 -1.50 1.67
C TRP A 46 -3.78 -2.19 0.48
N LEU A 47 -4.59 -1.46 -0.31
CA LEU A 47 -5.14 -1.95 -1.57
C LEU A 47 -4.04 -2.30 -2.58
N GLY A 48 -3.00 -1.48 -2.65
CA GLY A 48 -1.82 -1.72 -3.46
C GLY A 48 -1.11 -3.00 -3.10
N GLY A 49 -0.93 -3.28 -1.81
CA GLY A 49 -0.30 -4.51 -1.37
C GLY A 49 -1.14 -5.76 -1.64
N TRP A 50 -2.46 -5.62 -1.59
CA TRP A 50 -3.36 -6.71 -1.99
C TRP A 50 -3.28 -6.99 -3.50
N LEU A 51 -3.24 -5.95 -4.34
CA LEU A 51 -3.06 -6.05 -5.79
C LEU A 51 -1.63 -6.41 -6.20
N GLY A 52 -0.66 -6.26 -5.31
CA GLY A 52 0.74 -6.57 -5.58
C GLY A 52 0.95 -8.02 -6.00
N SER A 53 0.27 -8.97 -5.33
CA SER A 53 0.39 -10.41 -5.63
C SER A 53 -0.09 -10.81 -7.03
N PRO A 54 -1.26 -10.35 -7.53
CA PRO A 54 -1.66 -10.61 -8.92
C PRO A 54 -0.87 -9.80 -9.97
N VAL A 55 -0.33 -8.62 -9.64
CA VAL A 55 0.39 -7.78 -10.62
C VAL A 55 1.86 -8.18 -10.77
N PHE A 56 2.58 -8.42 -9.66
CA PHE A 56 4.02 -8.72 -9.67
C PHE A 56 4.33 -10.23 -9.61
N GLY A 57 3.30 -11.08 -9.59
CA GLY A 57 3.43 -12.53 -9.55
C GLY A 57 3.63 -13.10 -8.15
N HIS A 58 3.78 -14.42 -8.11
CA HIS A 58 3.83 -15.20 -6.88
C HIS A 58 5.29 -15.58 -6.58
N TRP A 59 5.86 -14.99 -5.53
CA TRP A 59 7.27 -15.13 -5.17
C TRP A 59 7.46 -16.19 -4.08
N TRP A 60 8.69 -16.65 -3.86
CA TRP A 60 8.98 -17.69 -2.86
C TRP A 60 8.64 -17.26 -1.42
N LEU A 61 8.79 -15.98 -1.07
CA LEU A 61 8.45 -15.43 0.25
C LEU A 61 6.94 -15.13 0.38
N HIS A 62 6.19 -16.08 0.92
CA HIS A 62 4.76 -15.99 1.12
C HIS A 62 4.32 -16.51 2.49
N TYR A 63 3.20 -15.99 2.99
CA TYR A 63 2.48 -16.52 4.13
C TYR A 63 1.03 -16.75 3.72
N GLY A 64 0.67 -18.03 3.56
CA GLY A 64 -0.62 -18.42 2.98
C GLY A 64 -0.79 -17.86 1.57
N ILE A 65 -1.71 -16.92 1.41
CA ILE A 65 -2.04 -16.29 0.12
C ILE A 65 -1.40 -14.90 -0.05
N VAL A 66 -0.61 -14.43 0.93
CA VAL A 66 0.02 -13.11 0.92
C VAL A 66 1.50 -13.25 0.59
N TYR A 67 1.92 -12.65 -0.51
CA TYR A 67 3.32 -12.58 -0.92
C TYR A 67 3.93 -11.27 -0.45
N TYR A 68 4.94 -11.33 0.43
CA TYR A 68 5.47 -10.14 1.10
C TYR A 68 6.12 -9.15 0.13
N VAL A 69 6.98 -9.63 -0.76
CA VAL A 69 7.70 -8.77 -1.72
C VAL A 69 6.72 -8.10 -2.71
N PRO A 70 5.84 -8.85 -3.40
CA PRO A 70 4.79 -8.26 -4.22
C PRO A 70 3.89 -7.29 -3.47
N ALA A 71 3.53 -7.59 -2.21
CA ALA A 71 2.68 -6.73 -1.41
C ALA A 71 3.35 -5.39 -1.06
N ILE A 72 4.64 -5.40 -0.72
CA ILE A 72 5.37 -4.17 -0.46
C ILE A 72 5.46 -3.35 -1.76
N LEU A 73 5.91 -3.95 -2.87
CA LEU A 73 6.02 -3.26 -4.16
C LEU A 73 4.68 -2.70 -4.64
N GLY A 74 3.60 -3.48 -4.54
CA GLY A 74 2.26 -3.04 -4.88
C GLY A 74 1.79 -1.87 -4.03
N ALA A 75 2.05 -1.90 -2.72
CA ALA A 75 1.73 -0.79 -1.82
C ALA A 75 2.48 0.49 -2.19
N PHE A 76 3.78 0.39 -2.50
CA PHE A 76 4.61 1.52 -2.94
C PHE A 76 4.09 2.11 -4.25
N VAL A 77 3.85 1.28 -5.26
CA VAL A 77 3.43 1.73 -6.60
C VAL A 77 2.07 2.40 -6.55
N LEU A 78 1.09 1.80 -5.86
CA LEU A 78 -0.26 2.38 -5.79
C LEU A 78 -0.27 3.70 -5.01
N TYR A 79 0.53 3.80 -3.95
CA TYR A 79 0.69 5.04 -3.19
C TYR A 79 1.29 6.15 -4.04
N LEU A 80 2.37 5.87 -4.79
CA LEU A 80 3.00 6.84 -5.69
C LEU A 80 2.07 7.25 -6.83
N PHE A 81 1.32 6.30 -7.40
CA PHE A 81 0.34 6.59 -8.43
C PHE A 81 -0.75 7.52 -7.92
N TRP A 82 -1.29 7.24 -6.72
CA TRP A 82 -2.26 8.12 -6.08
C TRP A 82 -1.67 9.51 -5.80
N ALA A 83 -0.44 9.58 -5.30
CA ALA A 83 0.26 10.84 -5.10
C ALA A 83 0.39 11.63 -6.41
N CYS A 84 0.87 10.99 -7.47
CA CYS A 84 1.01 11.60 -8.79
C CYS A 84 -0.33 12.09 -9.37
N CYS A 85 -1.40 11.30 -9.25
CA CYS A 85 -2.73 11.70 -9.71
C CYS A 85 -3.30 12.88 -8.93
N LYS A 86 -2.92 13.02 -7.65
CA LYS A 86 -3.34 14.13 -6.81
C LYS A 86 -2.63 15.42 -7.18
N GLU A 87 -1.32 15.37 -7.42
CA GLU A 87 -0.53 16.49 -7.94
C GLU A 87 -1.08 16.96 -9.31
N ALA A 88 -1.36 16.03 -10.23
CA ALA A 88 -1.86 16.35 -11.57
C ALA A 88 -3.27 17.00 -11.60
N LYS A 89 -4.06 16.89 -10.52
CA LYS A 89 -5.36 17.55 -10.38
C LYS A 89 -5.30 18.85 -9.56
N GLY A 90 -4.15 19.19 -8.99
CA GLY A 90 -3.95 20.32 -8.08
C GLY A 90 -3.17 21.49 -8.68
N GLY A 91 -2.89 21.47 -9.98
CA GLY A 91 -2.28 22.58 -10.74
C GLY A 91 -3.31 23.41 -11.49
#